data_AF-A0A496Y8Z5-F1
#
_entry.id   AF-A0A496Y8Z5-F1
#
_cell.length_a   1.000
_cell.length_b   1.000
_cell.length_c   1.000
_cell.angle_alpha   90.00
_cell.angle_beta   90.00
_cell.angle_gamma   90.00
#
_symmetry.space_group_name_H-M   'P 1'
#
loop_
_entity.id
_entity.type
_entity.pdbx_description
1 polymer ?
#
loop_
_entity_poly.entity_id
_entity_poly.type
_entity_poly.pdbx_seq_one_letter_code
_entity_poly.pdbx_strand_id
1 'polypeptide(L)'
;METQIFVIKSLLVQNSIMLISMGVVLFFLGRAFFKKNTKHVLVFLVWLGVVVWFFNSPFFGFSVVTVNKKGIAIDYGMLSFRNVVLPLDTQWKIETSPSGILKTSKLYYIRFGDHQSMKVKGKKDVELLHRIGRAVERIKKGQFS
;
A
#
# COMPACT_ATOMS: atom_id res chain seq x y z
N MET A 1 20.36 9.59 -13.45
CA MET A 1 19.35 8.54 -13.71
C MET A 1 18.02 9.05 -13.22
N GLU A 2 17.06 9.29 -14.12
CA GLU A 2 15.75 9.86 -13.76
C GLU A 2 15.00 8.87 -12.87
N THR A 3 14.85 9.20 -11.59
CA THR A 3 14.05 8.46 -10.62
C THR A 3 12.86 9.33 -10.28
N GLN A 4 11.65 8.87 -10.61
CA GLN A 4 10.43 9.60 -10.30
C GLN A 4 9.68 8.89 -9.19
N ILE A 5 9.43 9.60 -8.10
CA ILE A 5 8.72 9.09 -6.92
C ILE A 5 7.33 9.71 -6.89
N PHE A 6 6.30 8.86 -6.82
CA PHE A 6 4.91 9.26 -6.75
C PHE A 6 4.29 8.79 -5.44
N VAL A 7 3.80 9.73 -4.64
CA VAL A 7 3.15 9.47 -3.36
C VAL A 7 1.64 9.57 -3.54
N ILE A 8 0.96 8.42 -3.53
CA ILE A 8 -0.51 8.31 -3.70
C ILE A 8 -1.21 8.63 -2.37
N LYS A 9 -0.68 8.08 -1.28
CA LYS A 9 -1.08 8.39 0.09
C LYS A 9 0.18 8.57 0.93
N SER A 10 0.07 9.36 1.99
CA SER A 10 1.22 9.64 2.87
C SER A 10 1.76 8.37 3.49
N LEU A 11 2.98 7.97 3.09
CA LEU A 11 3.69 6.82 3.64
C LEU A 11 3.97 7.01 5.12
N LEU A 12 4.21 8.25 5.56
CA LEU A 12 4.40 8.58 6.98
C LEU A 12 3.13 8.29 7.77
N VAL A 13 1.97 8.80 7.33
CA VAL A 13 0.69 8.55 8.03
C VAL A 13 0.39 7.06 8.05
N GLN A 14 0.62 6.37 6.95
CA GLN A 14 0.44 4.93 6.86
C GLN A 14 1.34 4.14 7.82
N ASN A 15 2.65 4.41 7.80
CA ASN A 15 3.60 3.74 8.68
C ASN A 15 3.31 4.06 10.14
N SER A 16 2.85 5.27 10.47
CA SER A 16 2.41 5.61 11.82
C SER A 16 1.21 4.76 12.26
N ILE A 17 0.18 4.63 11.42
CA ILE A 17 -0.98 3.78 11.73
C ILE A 17 -0.56 2.31 11.90
N MET A 18 0.32 1.82 11.03
CA MET A 18 0.88 0.47 11.11
C MET A 18 1.60 0.23 12.45
N LEU A 19 2.52 1.11 12.81
CA LEU A 19 3.34 1.00 14.02
C LEU A 19 2.51 1.17 15.29
N ILE A 20 1.54 2.09 15.30
CA ILE A 20 0.64 2.27 16.45
C ILE A 20 -0.22 1.02 16.64
N SER A 21 -0.82 0.51 15.56
CA SER A 21 -1.67 -0.68 15.62
C SER A 21 -0.88 -1.89 16.14
N MET A 22 0.32 -2.10 15.61
CA MET A 22 1.23 -3.17 16.05
C MET A 22 1.69 -2.94 17.50
N GLY A 23 2.10 -1.73 17.84
CA GLY A 23 2.61 -1.37 19.16
C GLY A 23 1.59 -1.57 20.27
N VAL A 24 0.32 -1.23 20.03
CA VAL A 24 -0.77 -1.49 20.99
C VAL A 24 -0.94 -2.99 21.25
N VAL A 25 -0.97 -3.81 20.20
CA VAL A 25 -1.10 -5.27 20.34
C VAL A 25 0.10 -5.85 21.07
N LEU A 26 1.32 -5.46 20.71
CA LEU A 26 2.54 -5.94 21.36
C LEU A 26 2.63 -5.50 22.82
N PHE A 27 2.23 -4.28 23.15
CA PHE A 27 2.19 -3.77 24.52
C PHE A 27 1.26 -4.62 25.39
N PHE A 28 0.04 -4.88 24.92
CA PHE A 28 -0.92 -5.69 25.67
C PHE A 28 -0.53 -7.17 25.72
N LEU A 29 0.05 -7.72 24.65
CA LEU A 29 0.59 -9.08 24.62
C LEU A 29 1.70 -9.24 25.67
N GLY A 30 2.66 -8.30 25.70
CA GLY A 30 3.73 -8.29 26.70
C GLY A 30 3.18 -8.18 28.12
N ARG A 31 2.24 -7.26 28.36
CA ARG A 31 1.58 -7.11 29.67
C ARG A 31 0.83 -8.39 30.09
N ALA A 32 0.13 -9.04 29.17
CA ALA A 32 -0.58 -10.29 29.43
C ALA A 32 0.40 -11.44 29.77
N PHE A 33 1.53 -11.49 29.06
CA PHE A 33 2.60 -12.45 29.29
C PHE A 33 3.23 -12.27 30.68
N PHE A 34 3.58 -11.03 31.07
CA PHE A 34 4.12 -10.74 32.41
C PHE A 34 3.13 -11.06 33.54
N LYS A 35 1.83 -10.87 33.30
CA LYS A 35 0.78 -11.24 34.26
C LYS A 35 0.38 -12.72 34.20
N LYS A 36 1.05 -13.54 33.37
CA LYS A 36 0.77 -14.97 33.16
C LYS A 36 -0.69 -15.28 32.83
N ASN A 37 -1.41 -14.34 32.21
CA ASN A 37 -2.81 -14.54 31.86
C ASN A 37 -2.91 -15.16 30.46
N THR A 38 -2.95 -16.49 30.42
CA THR A 38 -2.96 -17.28 29.17
C THR A 38 -4.13 -16.95 28.25
N LYS A 39 -5.31 -16.63 28.81
CA LYS A 39 -6.48 -16.22 28.03
C LYS A 39 -6.22 -14.92 27.27
N HIS A 40 -5.66 -13.91 27.94
CA HIS A 40 -5.31 -12.66 27.29
C HIS A 40 -4.16 -12.82 26.29
N VAL A 41 -3.15 -13.64 26.60
CA VAL A 41 -2.07 -13.95 25.65
C VAL A 41 -2.66 -14.50 24.35
N LEU A 42 -3.57 -15.48 24.43
CA LEU A 42 -4.21 -16.05 23.24
C LEU A 42 -5.00 -14.99 22.45
N VAL A 43 -5.78 -14.15 23.13
CA VAL A 43 -6.54 -13.06 22.48
C VAL A 43 -5.61 -12.10 21.74
N PHE A 44 -4.50 -11.68 22.34
CA PHE A 44 -3.57 -10.76 21.69
C PHE A 44 -2.74 -11.42 20.59
N LEU A 45 -2.48 -12.73 20.65
CA LEU A 45 -1.90 -13.48 19.54
C LEU A 45 -2.83 -13.51 18.32
N VAL A 46 -4.13 -13.71 18.54
CA VAL A 46 -5.12 -13.62 17.45
C VAL A 46 -5.13 -12.21 16.84
N TRP A 47 -5.16 -11.17 17.68
CA TRP A 47 -5.08 -9.79 17.18
C TRP A 47 -3.79 -9.49 16.44
N LEU A 48 -2.66 -10.01 16.89
CA LEU A 48 -1.38 -9.89 16.20
C LEU A 48 -1.48 -10.51 14.79
N GLY A 49 -2.05 -11.71 14.70
CA GLY A 49 -2.32 -12.37 13.42
C GLY A 49 -3.22 -11.52 12.51
N VAL A 50 -4.31 -10.98 13.04
CA VAL A 50 -5.24 -10.11 12.28
C VAL A 50 -4.54 -8.85 11.76
N VAL A 51 -3.73 -8.18 12.59
CA VAL A 51 -3.01 -6.96 12.19
C VAL A 51 -1.98 -7.26 11.10
N VAL A 52 -1.16 -8.30 11.28
CA VAL A 52 -0.18 -8.73 10.27
C VAL A 52 -0.88 -9.12 8.97
N TRP A 53 -1.93 -9.94 9.07
CA TRP A 53 -2.71 -10.36 7.92
C TRP A 53 -3.32 -9.16 7.19
N PHE A 54 -3.93 -8.21 7.90
CA PHE A 54 -4.59 -7.06 7.29
C PHE A 54 -3.64 -6.23 6.41
N PHE A 55 -2.45 -5.86 6.94
CA PHE A 55 -1.46 -5.07 6.19
C PHE A 55 -0.77 -5.83 5.05
N ASN A 56 -0.90 -7.16 5.02
CA ASN A 56 -0.39 -8.02 3.97
C ASN A 56 -1.51 -8.59 3.07
N SER A 57 -2.77 -8.26 3.36
CA SER A 57 -3.92 -8.77 2.61
C SER A 57 -4.06 -8.05 1.26
N PRO A 58 -4.77 -8.66 0.30
CA PRO A 58 -5.13 -7.98 -0.94
C PRO A 58 -5.90 -6.67 -0.72
N PHE A 59 -6.61 -6.52 0.41
CA PHE A 59 -7.37 -5.31 0.73
C PHE A 59 -6.50 -4.10 1.00
N PHE A 60 -5.22 -4.31 1.34
CA PHE A 60 -4.27 -3.25 1.59
C PHE A 60 -3.46 -2.93 0.32
N GLY A 61 -3.59 -1.70 -0.15
CA GLY A 61 -2.94 -1.22 -1.37
C GLY A 61 -1.63 -0.50 -1.09
N PHE A 62 -0.77 -0.41 -2.11
CA PHE A 62 0.49 0.33 -1.99
C PHE A 62 0.26 1.84 -2.04
N SER A 63 1.16 2.62 -1.43
CA SER A 63 1.01 4.07 -1.29
C SER A 63 2.06 4.88 -2.03
N VAL A 64 3.20 4.28 -2.35
CA VAL A 64 4.25 4.94 -3.11
C VAL A 64 4.66 4.06 -4.28
N VAL A 65 4.88 4.72 -5.42
CA VAL A 65 5.46 4.12 -6.62
C VAL A 65 6.71 4.88 -6.97
N THR A 66 7.81 4.18 -7.15
CA THR A 66 9.05 4.76 -7.68
C THR A 66 9.35 4.13 -9.02
N VAL A 67 9.42 4.94 -10.06
CA VAL A 67 9.70 4.49 -11.42
C VAL A 67 11.12 4.90 -11.79
N ASN A 68 11.92 3.93 -12.22
CA ASN A 68 13.29 4.15 -12.68
C ASN A 68 13.67 3.10 -13.74
N LYS A 69 14.89 3.19 -14.28
CA LYS A 69 15.39 2.22 -15.28
C LYS A 69 15.46 0.77 -14.79
N LYS A 70 15.55 0.54 -13.48
CA LYS A 70 15.61 -0.80 -12.89
C LYS A 70 14.23 -1.44 -12.79
N GLY A 71 13.15 -0.65 -12.80
CA GLY A 71 11.79 -1.16 -12.63
C GLY A 71 10.82 -0.16 -12.01
N ILE A 72 9.69 -0.71 -11.61
CA ILE A 72 8.60 -0.04 -10.90
C ILE A 72 8.64 -0.55 -9.46
N ALA A 73 9.28 0.19 -8.56
CA ALA A 73 9.28 -0.14 -7.15
C ALA A 73 7.97 0.29 -6.50
N ILE A 74 7.33 -0.65 -5.82
CA ILE A 74 6.04 -0.48 -5.17
C ILE A 74 6.21 -0.64 -3.66
N ASP A 75 5.68 0.32 -2.90
CA ASP A 75 5.82 0.38 -1.45
C ASP A 75 4.45 0.39 -0.74
N TYR A 76 4.19 -0.69 -0.02
CA TYR A 76 3.05 -0.95 0.86
C TYR A 76 3.30 -0.55 2.32
N GLY A 77 4.44 0.02 2.66
CA GLY A 77 4.79 0.43 4.02
C GLY A 77 5.64 -0.58 4.76
N MET A 78 6.07 -0.17 5.95
CA MET A 78 7.13 -0.83 6.73
C MET A 78 6.77 -2.25 7.20
N LEU A 79 5.47 -2.52 7.46
CA LEU A 79 5.01 -3.83 7.95
C LEU A 79 4.54 -4.77 6.82
N SER A 80 4.71 -4.37 5.56
CA SER A 80 4.29 -5.18 4.43
C SER A 80 5.44 -5.97 3.82
N PHE A 81 5.24 -7.26 3.65
CA PHE A 81 6.16 -8.16 2.92
C PHE A 81 5.94 -8.11 1.40
N ARG A 82 5.03 -7.26 0.92
CA ARG A 82 4.64 -7.14 -0.49
C ARG A 82 5.41 -6.06 -1.26
N ASN A 83 6.33 -5.36 -0.58
CA ASN A 83 7.21 -4.38 -1.21
C ASN A 83 8.08 -5.08 -2.26
N VAL A 84 7.99 -4.63 -3.50
CA VAL A 84 8.61 -5.33 -4.63
C VAL A 84 8.99 -4.35 -5.74
N VAL A 85 10.02 -4.72 -6.51
CA VAL A 85 10.37 -4.04 -7.75
C VAL A 85 9.85 -4.87 -8.91
N LEU A 86 8.88 -4.32 -9.64
CA LEU A 86 8.32 -4.97 -10.82
C LEU A 86 9.10 -4.58 -12.08
N PRO A 87 9.19 -5.48 -13.08
CA PRO A 87 9.73 -5.15 -14.39
C PRO A 87 9.00 -3.98 -15.07
N LEU A 88 9.69 -3.18 -15.89
CA LEU A 88 9.09 -2.04 -16.60
C LEU A 88 8.03 -2.42 -17.64
N ASP A 89 8.05 -3.66 -18.11
CA ASP A 89 7.07 -4.21 -19.05
C ASP A 89 5.77 -4.65 -18.36
N THR A 90 5.73 -4.66 -17.02
CA THR A 90 4.53 -4.98 -16.25
C THR A 90 3.34 -4.15 -16.71
N GLN A 91 2.25 -4.84 -17.08
CA GLN A 91 1.02 -4.17 -17.50
C GLN A 91 0.42 -3.35 -16.36
N TRP A 92 -0.05 -2.16 -16.70
CA TRP A 92 -0.72 -1.28 -15.77
C TRP A 92 -2.07 -0.81 -16.30
N LYS A 93 -3.00 -0.57 -15.38
CA LYS A 93 -4.32 -0.01 -15.69
C LYS A 93 -4.87 0.77 -14.51
N ILE A 94 -5.68 1.79 -14.81
CA ILE A 94 -6.45 2.52 -13.81
C ILE A 94 -7.84 1.90 -13.78
N GLU A 95 -8.28 1.46 -12.62
CA GLU A 95 -9.57 0.82 -12.41
C GLU A 95 -10.45 1.64 -11.47
N THR A 96 -11.75 1.43 -11.56
CA THR A 96 -12.75 2.06 -10.68
C THR A 96 -13.41 1.04 -9.77
N SER A 97 -13.44 1.34 -8.47
CA SER A 97 -14.21 0.60 -7.47
C SER A 97 -15.39 1.47 -7.01
N PRO A 98 -16.64 0.97 -7.03
CA PRO A 98 -17.73 1.64 -6.32
C PRO A 98 -17.45 1.67 -4.81
N SER A 99 -17.94 2.70 -4.14
CA SER A 99 -17.76 2.93 -2.70
C SER A 99 -18.98 3.64 -2.08
N GLY A 100 -19.18 3.42 -0.78
CA GLY A 100 -20.31 3.92 0.01
C GLY A 100 -21.47 2.93 0.12
N ILE A 101 -22.35 3.15 1.11
CA ILE A 101 -23.54 2.31 1.38
C ILE A 101 -24.47 2.25 0.16
N LEU A 102 -24.60 3.37 -0.57
CA LEU A 102 -25.38 3.48 -1.81
C LEU A 102 -24.54 3.26 -3.08
N LYS A 103 -23.25 2.90 -2.96
CA LYS A 103 -22.30 2.71 -4.08
C LYS A 103 -22.17 3.90 -5.06
N THR A 104 -22.59 5.10 -4.67
CA THR A 104 -22.60 6.30 -5.54
C THR A 104 -21.23 6.96 -5.68
N SER A 105 -20.29 6.68 -4.78
CA SER A 105 -18.94 7.27 -4.84
C SER A 105 -18.01 6.37 -5.64
N LYS A 106 -17.40 6.91 -6.71
CA LYS A 106 -16.35 6.21 -7.45
C LYS A 106 -14.99 6.44 -6.79
N LEU A 107 -14.29 5.36 -6.48
CA LEU A 107 -12.89 5.37 -6.11
C LEU A 107 -12.06 4.86 -7.28
N TYR A 108 -10.86 5.40 -7.42
CA TYR A 108 -9.92 5.05 -8.49
C TYR A 108 -8.67 4.46 -7.86
N TYR A 109 -8.04 3.51 -8.54
CA TYR A 109 -6.74 2.96 -8.14
C TYR A 109 -5.98 2.52 -9.39
N ILE A 110 -4.66 2.49 -9.30
CA ILE A 110 -3.80 1.94 -10.36
C ILE A 110 -3.38 0.52 -9.97
N ARG A 111 -3.40 -0.38 -10.93
CA ARG A 111 -2.99 -1.78 -10.78
C ARG A 111 -1.79 -2.05 -11.68
N PHE A 112 -0.74 -2.66 -11.13
CA PHE A 112 0.43 -3.20 -11.83
C PHE A 112 0.46 -4.71 -11.63
N GLY A 113 0.16 -5.51 -12.66
CA GLY A 113 0.00 -6.97 -12.48
C GLY A 113 -1.02 -7.28 -11.37
N ASP A 114 -0.59 -7.94 -10.29
CA ASP A 114 -1.43 -8.25 -9.11
C ASP A 114 -1.30 -7.26 -7.94
N HIS A 115 -0.61 -6.14 -8.17
CA HIS A 115 -0.40 -5.10 -7.19
C HIS A 115 -1.37 -3.94 -7.43
N GLN A 116 -2.25 -3.66 -6.46
CA GLN A 116 -3.14 -2.50 -6.50
C GLN A 116 -2.69 -1.40 -5.55
N SER A 117 -2.84 -0.14 -5.98
CA SER A 117 -2.58 1.02 -5.16
C SER A 117 -3.66 1.24 -4.11
N MET A 118 -3.37 2.09 -3.13
CA MET A 118 -4.42 2.71 -2.33
C MET A 118 -5.41 3.44 -3.22
N LYS A 119 -6.68 3.37 -2.82
CA LYS A 119 -7.80 3.99 -3.51
C LYS A 119 -7.79 5.49 -3.26
N VAL A 120 -8.03 6.25 -4.32
CA VAL A 120 -8.10 7.72 -4.30
C VAL A 120 -9.44 8.22 -4.82
N LYS A 121 -9.74 9.48 -4.53
CA LYS A 121 -10.98 10.14 -4.92
C LYS A 121 -10.68 11.58 -5.34
N GLY A 122 -11.29 12.01 -6.44
CA GLY A 122 -11.19 13.39 -6.91
C GLY A 122 -10.20 13.55 -8.06
N LYS A 123 -10.40 14.63 -8.83
CA LYS A 123 -9.70 14.82 -10.12
C LYS A 123 -8.18 14.90 -9.98
N LYS A 124 -7.67 15.57 -8.94
CA LYS A 124 -6.22 15.74 -8.71
C LYS A 124 -5.52 14.39 -8.48
N ASP A 125 -6.11 13.54 -7.65
CA ASP A 125 -5.52 12.24 -7.34
C ASP A 125 -5.64 11.26 -8.53
N VAL A 126 -6.73 11.34 -9.30
CA VAL A 126 -6.86 10.58 -10.55
C VAL A 126 -5.81 11.01 -11.56
N GLU A 127 -5.54 12.31 -11.68
CA GLU A 127 -4.47 12.83 -12.54
C GLU A 127 -3.09 12.34 -12.08
N LEU A 128 -2.86 12.18 -10.77
CA LEU A 128 -1.66 11.54 -10.24
C LEU A 128 -1.51 10.10 -10.75
N LEU A 129 -2.59 9.30 -10.76
CA LEU A 129 -2.54 7.93 -11.31
C LEU A 129 -2.16 7.93 -12.79
N HIS A 130 -2.72 8.85 -13.58
CA HIS A 130 -2.34 9.00 -14.99
C HIS A 130 -0.88 9.44 -15.16
N ARG A 131 -0.36 10.33 -14.30
CA ARG A 131 1.05 10.73 -14.29
C ARG A 131 1.98 9.55 -14.03
N ILE A 132 1.62 8.67 -13.10
CA ILE A 132 2.38 7.44 -12.83
C ILE A 132 2.45 6.59 -14.10
N GLY A 133 1.31 6.30 -14.73
CA GLY A 133 1.26 5.50 -15.96
C GLY A 133 2.10 6.10 -17.10
N ARG A 134 2.00 7.42 -17.31
CA ARG A 134 2.82 8.13 -18.31
C ARG A 134 4.32 8.08 -18.00
N ALA A 135 4.71 8.15 -16.73
CA ALA A 135 6.11 8.03 -16.33
C ALA A 135 6.68 6.63 -16.63
N VAL A 136 5.90 5.58 -16.37
CA VAL A 136 6.25 4.19 -16.73
C VAL A 136 6.45 4.07 -18.23
N GLU A 137 5.51 4.56 -19.05
CA GLU A 137 5.62 4.51 -20.50
C GLU A 137 6.82 5.28 -21.04
N ARG A 138 7.09 6.48 -20.48
CA ARG A 138 8.21 7.32 -20.89
C ARG A 138 9.55 6.61 -20.65
N ILE A 139 9.74 6.06 -19.45
CA ILE A 139 10.97 5.34 -19.09
C ILE A 139 11.10 4.07 -19.92
N LYS A 140 10.00 3.33 -20.15
CA LYS A 140 9.97 2.14 -21.00
C LYS A 140 10.39 2.44 -22.45
N LYS A 141 9.98 3.58 -23.01
CA LYS A 141 10.34 4.03 -24.37
C LYS A 141 11.74 4.65 -24.46
N GLY A 142 12.48 4.73 -23.35
CA GLY A 142 13.81 5.36 -23.32
C GLY A 142 13.79 6.87 -23.56
N GLN A 143 12.63 7.52 -23.39
CA GLN A 143 12.48 8.96 -23.56
C GLN A 143 12.94 9.66 -22.28
N PHE A 144 14.23 9.99 -22.19
CA PHE A 144 14.75 10.86 -21.14
C PHE A 144 14.47 12.30 -21.53
N SER A 145 13.76 13.04 -20.68
CA SER A 145 13.58 14.49 -20.86
C SER A 145 14.25 15.25 -19.74
#